data_AF-A0AAU9XB86-F1
#
_entry.id   AF-A0AAU9XB86-F1
#
_cell.length_a   1.000
_cell.length_b   1.000
_cell.length_c   1.000
_cell.angle_alpha   90.00
_cell.angle_beta   90.00
_cell.angle_gamma   90.00
#
_symmetry.space_group_name_H-M   'P 1'
#
loop_
_entity.id
_entity.type
_entity.pdbx_description
1 polymer ?
#
loop_
_entity_poly.entity_id
_entity_poly.type
_entity_poly.pdbx_seq_one_letter_code
_entity_poly.pdbx_strand_id
1 'polypeptide(L)'
;MVSNKDIDGNHKLIQPYRIVIYGGLDGFLRMIVFLQASTNNRASTALQHFQSAVEHYNLPSRVRSDLGMENIEVACFMLQERVYIPLINNVSTQCNFSPNQLWIQGMLHF
;
A
#
# COMPACT_ATOMS: atom_id res chain seq x y z
N MET A 1 -7.42 15.64 3.20
CA MET A 1 -8.34 14.48 3.07
C MET A 1 -7.60 13.23 3.49
N VAL A 2 -8.13 12.47 4.45
CA VAL A 2 -7.51 11.25 4.97
C VAL A 2 -8.10 10.07 4.19
N SER A 3 -7.52 9.73 3.03
CA SER A 3 -7.93 8.56 2.25
C SER A 3 -7.10 7.35 2.70
N ASN A 4 -7.76 6.29 3.17
CA ASN A 4 -7.12 5.04 3.51
C ASN A 4 -7.10 4.17 2.25
N LYS A 5 -5.92 3.95 1.66
CA LYS A 5 -5.81 3.18 0.41
C LYS A 5 -5.45 1.73 0.71
N ASP A 6 -6.29 0.80 0.29
CA ASP A 6 -5.99 -0.64 0.31
C ASP A 6 -5.39 -1.03 -1.04
N ILE A 7 -4.25 -1.72 -1.04
CA ILE A 7 -3.57 -2.22 -2.24
C ILE A 7 -3.51 -3.74 -2.17
N ASP A 8 -3.87 -4.39 -3.26
CA ASP A 8 -3.82 -5.84 -3.40
C ASP A 8 -3.30 -6.25 -4.79
N GLY A 9 -2.52 -7.33 -4.82
CA GLY A 9 -1.99 -7.97 -6.01
C GLY A 9 -2.75 -9.27 -6.26
N ASN A 10 -3.64 -9.31 -7.25
CA ASN A 10 -4.38 -10.52 -7.55
C ASN A 10 -3.53 -11.48 -8.41
N HIS A 11 -3.14 -12.61 -7.80
CA HIS A 11 -2.31 -13.65 -8.41
C HIS A 11 -3.07 -14.76 -9.15
N LYS A 12 -4.40 -14.64 -9.30
CA LYS A 12 -5.25 -15.71 -9.90
C LYS A 12 -4.95 -16.01 -11.38
N LEU A 13 -4.24 -15.14 -12.08
CA LEU A 13 -3.88 -15.30 -13.50
C LEU A 13 -2.39 -15.60 -13.73
N ILE A 14 -1.65 -16.00 -12.69
CA ILE A 14 -0.21 -16.32 -12.82
C ILE A 14 0.03 -17.56 -13.70
N GLN A 15 -0.89 -18.52 -13.73
CA GLN A 15 -0.80 -19.71 -14.59
C GLN A 15 -2.07 -19.83 -15.44
N PRO A 16 -1.99 -20.03 -16.77
CA PRO A 16 -0.79 -20.05 -17.65
C PRO A 16 -0.29 -18.65 -18.09
N TYR A 17 -1.04 -17.59 -17.80
CA TYR A 17 -0.86 -16.28 -18.46
C TYR A 17 0.21 -15.38 -17.84
N ARG A 18 0.69 -15.69 -16.62
CA ARG A 18 1.67 -14.89 -15.87
C ARG A 18 1.23 -13.43 -15.68
N ILE A 19 -0.06 -13.18 -15.57
CA ILE A 19 -0.60 -11.84 -15.34
C ILE A 19 -0.83 -11.64 -13.84
N VAL A 20 -0.28 -10.55 -13.32
CA VAL A 20 -0.52 -10.02 -11.98
C VAL A 20 -1.31 -8.74 -12.13
N ILE A 21 -2.46 -8.65 -11.47
CA ILE A 21 -3.28 -7.43 -11.47
C ILE A 21 -3.02 -6.68 -10.17
N TYR A 22 -2.48 -5.48 -10.28
CA TYR A 22 -2.30 -4.56 -9.16
C TYR A 22 -3.50 -3.63 -9.07
N GLY A 23 -4.15 -3.60 -7.91
CA GLY A 23 -5.28 -2.72 -7.65
C GLY A 23 -5.07 -1.89 -6.40
N GLY A 24 -5.44 -0.60 -6.47
CA GLY A 24 -5.54 0.29 -5.32
C GLY A 24 -6.93 0.86 -5.19
N LEU A 25 -7.53 0.73 -4.01
CA LEU A 25 -8.86 1.22 -3.68
C LEU A 25 -8.76 2.30 -2.59
N ASP A 26 -9.51 3.40 -2.74
CA ASP A 26 -9.72 4.33 -1.64
C ASP A 26 -10.89 3.85 -0.78
N GLY A 27 -10.62 3.47 0.46
CA GLY A 27 -11.59 2.95 1.41
C GLY A 27 -12.64 3.97 1.85
N PHE A 28 -12.39 5.28 1.72
CA PHE A 28 -13.39 6.30 2.06
C PHE A 28 -14.37 6.54 0.91
N LEU A 29 -13.85 6.76 -0.29
CA LEU A 29 -14.67 7.07 -1.48
C LEU A 29 -15.13 5.82 -2.24
N ARG A 30 -14.63 4.63 -1.86
CA ARG A 30 -14.80 3.35 -2.58
C ARG A 30 -14.42 3.45 -4.07
N MET A 31 -13.52 4.37 -4.40
CA MET A 31 -13.05 4.58 -5.77
C MET A 31 -11.82 3.74 -6.06
N ILE A 32 -11.74 3.24 -7.30
CA ILE A 32 -10.54 2.58 -7.81
C ILE A 32 -9.53 3.68 -8.15
N VAL A 33 -8.44 3.73 -7.40
CA VAL A 33 -7.36 4.71 -7.57
C VAL A 33 -6.43 4.28 -8.71
N PHE A 34 -6.18 2.98 -8.83
CA PHE A 34 -5.52 2.39 -9.99
C PHE A 34 -5.87 0.91 -10.12
N LEU A 35 -5.85 0.43 -11.36
CA LEU A 35 -5.98 -0.98 -11.71
C LEU A 35 -5.10 -1.24 -12.93
N GLN A 36 -4.02 -2.01 -12.75
CA GLN A 36 -3.00 -2.22 -13.77
C GLN A 36 -2.62 -3.70 -13.86
N ALA A 37 -2.39 -4.20 -15.07
CA ALA A 37 -1.95 -5.56 -15.31
C ALA A 37 -0.46 -5.57 -15.65
N SER A 38 0.30 -6.45 -15.00
CA SER A 38 1.72 -6.66 -15.23
C SER A 38 1.99 -8.13 -15.51
N THR A 39 3.09 -8.41 -16.22
CA THR A 39 3.56 -9.78 -16.49
C THR A 39 4.52 -10.30 -15.41
N ASN A 40 4.77 -9.52 -14.37
CA ASN A 40 5.71 -9.84 -13.29
C ASN A 40 5.19 -9.34 -11.94
N ASN A 41 5.63 -9.99 -10.85
CA ASN A 41 5.29 -9.61 -9.47
C ASN A 41 6.40 -8.78 -8.78
N ARG A 42 7.10 -7.91 -9.51
CA ARG A 42 8.24 -7.17 -8.92
C ARG A 42 7.74 -6.00 -8.07
N ALA A 43 8.43 -5.76 -6.97
CA ALA A 43 8.13 -4.64 -6.08
C ALA A 43 8.25 -3.28 -6.77
N SER A 44 9.23 -3.13 -7.65
CA SER A 44 9.41 -1.92 -8.46
C SER A 44 8.24 -1.65 -9.41
N THR A 45 7.61 -2.69 -9.96
CA THR A 45 6.43 -2.52 -10.80
C THR A 45 5.21 -2.11 -9.98
N ALA A 46 5.04 -2.69 -8.79
CA ALA A 46 4.00 -2.25 -7.85
C ALA A 46 4.19 -0.79 -7.43
N LEU A 47 5.43 -0.39 -7.13
CA LEU A 47 5.78 0.99 -6.79
C LEU A 47 5.49 1.96 -7.93
N GLN A 48 5.85 1.62 -9.17
CA GLN A 48 5.57 2.46 -10.34
C GLN A 48 4.07 2.73 -10.50
N HIS A 49 3.23 1.68 -10.42
CA HIS A 49 1.78 1.85 -10.49
C HIS A 49 1.25 2.72 -9.35
N PHE A 50 1.80 2.56 -8.14
CA PHE A 50 1.45 3.38 -6.99
C PHE A 50 1.84 4.85 -7.16
N GLN A 51 3.05 5.13 -7.65
CA GLN A 51 3.52 6.50 -7.89
C GLN A 51 2.67 7.22 -8.94
N SER A 52 2.33 6.58 -10.06
CA SER A 52 1.41 7.15 -11.04
C SER A 52 0.04 7.47 -10.42
N ALA A 53 -0.45 6.63 -9.49
CA ALA A 53 -1.68 6.90 -8.77
C ALA A 53 -1.54 8.08 -7.78
N VAL A 54 -0.37 8.24 -7.15
CA VAL A 54 -0.07 9.36 -6.25
C VAL A 54 0.02 10.68 -7.02
N GLU A 55 0.58 10.68 -8.22
CA GLU A 55 0.62 11.88 -9.09
C GLU A 55 -0.79 12.37 -9.46
N HIS A 56 -1.73 11.45 -9.71
CA HIS A 56 -3.11 11.81 -10.06
C HIS A 56 -4.01 12.12 -8.86
N TYR A 57 -3.86 11.41 -7.74
CA TYR A 57 -4.79 11.44 -6.61
C TYR A 57 -4.17 11.91 -5.28
N ASN A 58 -2.94 12.43 -5.32
CA ASN A 58 -2.12 12.79 -4.17
C ASN A 58 -1.72 11.59 -3.29
N LEU A 59 -0.72 11.86 -2.44
CA LEU A 59 -0.19 10.89 -1.48
C LEU A 59 -1.24 10.55 -0.41
N PRO A 60 -1.57 9.26 -0.22
CA PRO A 60 -2.54 8.87 0.80
C PRO A 60 -1.99 9.05 2.22
N SER A 61 -2.90 9.31 3.16
CA SER A 61 -2.59 9.40 4.60
C SER A 61 -2.39 8.03 5.27
N ARG A 62 -2.79 6.94 4.62
CA ARG A 62 -2.49 5.56 5.03
C ARG A 62 -2.58 4.64 3.81
N VAL A 63 -1.67 3.67 3.73
CA VAL A 63 -1.74 2.57 2.78
C VAL A 63 -1.77 1.28 3.58
N ARG A 64 -2.60 0.33 3.17
CA ARG A 64 -2.59 -1.01 3.69
C ARG A 64 -2.39 -2.01 2.57
N SER A 65 -1.50 -2.96 2.81
CA SER A 65 -1.25 -4.12 1.95
C SER A 65 -1.13 -5.37 2.82
N ASP A 66 -1.10 -6.52 2.17
CA ASP A 66 -0.64 -7.77 2.78
C ASP A 66 0.89 -7.75 3.04
N LEU A 67 1.39 -8.77 3.74
CA LEU A 67 2.83 -9.01 3.92
C LEU A 67 3.43 -9.66 2.65
N GLY A 68 3.25 -9.00 1.51
CA GLY A 68 3.82 -9.39 0.23
C GLY A 68 5.17 -8.71 -0.04
N MET A 69 6.13 -9.44 -0.61
CA MET A 69 7.41 -8.87 -1.05
C MET A 69 7.23 -7.88 -2.21
N GLU A 70 6.17 -8.01 -2.99
CA GLU A 70 5.78 -7.08 -4.04
C GLU A 70 5.40 -5.69 -3.50
N ASN A 71 5.04 -5.59 -2.22
CA ASN A 71 4.59 -4.33 -1.63
C ASN A 71 5.70 -3.63 -0.83
N ILE A 72 6.91 -4.23 -0.74
CA ILE A 72 7.99 -3.72 0.10
C ILE A 72 8.47 -2.33 -0.35
N GLU A 73 8.56 -2.09 -1.65
CA GLU A 73 9.01 -0.80 -2.18
C GLU A 73 7.96 0.30 -1.99
N VAL A 74 6.66 -0.04 -2.07
CA VAL A 74 5.57 0.89 -1.71
C VAL A 74 5.63 1.26 -0.24
N ALA A 75 5.88 0.29 0.65
CA ALA A 75 6.04 0.56 2.08
C ALA A 75 7.25 1.47 2.36
N CYS A 76 8.40 1.21 1.74
CA CYS A 76 9.58 2.06 1.84
C CYS A 76 9.33 3.49 1.34
N PHE A 77 8.69 3.64 0.18
CA PHE A 77 8.32 4.94 -0.37
C PHE A 77 7.40 5.73 0.58
N MET A 78 6.36 5.08 1.09
CA MET A 78 5.45 5.70 2.05
C MET A 78 6.16 6.14 3.34
N LEU A 79 7.13 5.35 3.83
CA LEU A 79 7.95 5.74 4.99
C LEU A 79 8.83 6.94 4.68
N GLN A 80 9.51 6.96 3.53
CA GLN A 80 10.38 8.07 3.12
C GLN A 80 9.60 9.39 3.00
N GLU A 81 8.48 9.39 2.28
CA GLU A 81 7.63 10.57 2.10
C GLU A 81 7.03 11.05 3.43
N ARG A 82 6.65 10.13 4.32
CA ARG A 82 6.11 10.46 5.66
C ARG A 82 7.15 11.01 6.61
N VAL A 83 8.42 10.62 6.46
CA VAL A 83 9.55 11.15 7.24
C VAL A 83 9.97 12.54 6.75
N TYR A 84 9.55 12.97 5.56
CA TYR A 84 9.63 14.37 5.13
C TYR A 84 8.41 15.22 5.57
N ILE A 85 7.23 14.60 5.76
CA ILE A 85 5.99 15.23 6.25
C ILE A 85 5.75 15.18 7.80
N PRO A 86 6.65 14.73 8.70
CA PRO A 86 6.32 14.46 10.10
C PRO A 86 6.20 15.75 10.94
N LEU A 87 6.48 16.93 10.36
CA LEU A 87 6.20 18.20 11.03
C LEU A 87 4.70 18.53 11.08
N ILE A 88 3.82 17.77 10.39
CA ILE A 88 2.41 18.16 10.30
C ILE A 88 1.42 17.10 10.80
N ASN A 89 1.65 15.78 10.75
CA ASN A 89 0.68 14.82 11.35
C ASN A 89 1.25 13.41 11.67
N ASN A 90 0.74 12.82 12.76
CA ASN A 90 1.03 11.47 13.28
C ASN A 90 1.05 10.37 12.18
N VAL A 91 2.21 9.73 12.02
CA VAL A 91 2.45 8.67 11.05
C VAL A 91 1.90 7.33 11.58
N SER A 92 1.08 6.66 10.77
CA SER A 92 0.68 5.27 11.01
C SER A 92 1.00 4.43 9.77
N THR A 93 1.89 3.47 9.97
CA THR A 93 2.16 2.31 9.11
C THR A 93 1.79 1.08 9.91
N GLN A 94 0.52 0.66 9.88
CA GLN A 94 0.20 -0.64 10.43
C GLN A 94 -0.53 -1.46 9.38
N CYS A 95 0.26 -2.40 8.87
CA CYS A 95 -0.17 -3.73 8.49
C CYS A 95 -1.28 -4.20 9.42
N ASN A 96 -2.09 -5.10 8.90
CA ASN A 96 -3.33 -5.59 9.45
C ASN A 96 -3.17 -6.46 10.72
N PHE A 97 -2.37 -6.01 11.68
CA PHE A 97 -2.07 -6.69 12.91
C PHE A 97 -3.29 -6.63 13.83
N SER A 98 -3.70 -7.80 14.32
CA SER A 98 -4.67 -7.90 15.42
C SER A 98 -4.13 -7.18 16.66
N PRO A 99 -5.00 -6.73 17.59
CA PRO A 99 -4.58 -6.06 18.82
C PRO A 99 -3.47 -6.81 19.60
N ASN A 100 -3.47 -8.14 19.54
CA ASN A 100 -2.44 -8.98 20.16
C ASN A 100 -1.08 -8.89 19.45
N GLN A 101 -1.06 -8.79 18.12
CA GLN A 101 0.18 -8.67 17.36
C GLN A 101 0.84 -7.30 17.55
N LEU A 102 0.02 -6.26 17.78
CA LEU A 102 0.50 -4.91 18.09
C LEU A 102 1.15 -4.82 19.48
N TRP A 103 0.66 -5.59 20.44
CA TRP A 103 1.29 -5.73 21.77
C TRP A 103 2.65 -6.44 21.67
N ILE A 104 2.72 -7.55 20.93
CA ILE A 104 3.96 -8.32 20.74
C ILE A 104 5.05 -7.48 20.08
N GLN A 105 4.69 -6.55 19.19
CA GLN A 105 5.64 -5.67 18.49
C GLN A 105 5.98 -4.39 19.26
N GLY A 106 5.45 -4.20 20.49
CA GLY A 106 5.75 -3.03 21.32
C GLY A 106 5.19 -1.71 20.78
N MET A 107 4.15 -1.77 19.94
CA MET A 107 3.56 -0.59 19.32
C MET A 107 2.32 -0.05 20.05
N LEU A 108 1.91 -0.70 21.15
CA LEU A 108 0.81 -0.30 22.04
C LEU A 108 1.28 -0.33 23.51
N HIS A 109 1.18 0.80 24.20
CA HIS A 109 1.37 0.92 25.65
C HIS A 109 0.11 1.59 26.25
N PHE A 110 -0.39 1.07 27.37
CA PHE A 110 -1.51 1.65 28.13
C PHE A 110 -1.02 2.72 29.09
#